data_AF-A0A397S8Z5-F1
#
_entry.id   AF-A0A397S8Z5-F1
#
_cell.length_a   1.000
_cell.length_b   1.000
_cell.length_c   1.000
_cell.angle_alpha   90.00
_cell.angle_beta   90.00
_cell.angle_gamma   90.00
#
_symmetry.space_group_name_H-M   'P 1'
#
loop_
_entity.id
_entity.type
_entity.pdbx_description
1 polymer ?
#
loop_
_entity_poly.entity_id
_entity_poly.type
_entity_poly.pdbx_seq_one_letter_code
_entity_poly.pdbx_strand_id
1 'polypeptide(L)'
;MSYFRFIYCGNIELKNLQEFLIEHQAEFLFQNPTGILETVYQHEIFTDLWNFCLEKVCKEPNILFSSDEFINLKSPLLELLLKRDDLNIDEIEIWEGLLKWCFAQQNMSNDPTKWSKEDITKIEKELYRFIPLIQFYDIKPADFFYKVYCYKDILPQDLIHDLLNIILNCDNKGATIWVAKIKDSTQLIGGYNPFDWDGDAWKITTESLLFNITDGVDTAKLGYVNHTNFAVYCKDDYDIGILTNFEVEDYEVF
;
A
#
# COMPACT_ATOMS: atom_id res chain seq x y z
N MET A 1 28.65 30.91 21.71
CA MET A 1 28.18 32.28 21.46
C MET A 1 27.02 32.19 20.49
N SER A 2 25.78 32.28 20.97
CA SER A 2 24.59 32.19 20.12
C SER A 2 24.15 33.60 19.77
N TYR A 3 24.19 33.94 18.48
CA TYR A 3 23.63 35.18 17.96
C TYR A 3 22.11 35.05 17.92
N PHE A 4 21.41 35.84 18.73
CA PHE A 4 19.98 36.08 18.54
C PHE A 4 19.79 36.81 17.21
N ARG A 5 19.09 36.18 16.26
CA ARG A 5 18.59 36.87 15.06
C ARG A 5 17.17 37.33 15.36
N PHE A 6 16.99 38.64 15.53
CA PHE A 6 15.67 39.27 15.57
C PHE A 6 15.22 39.54 14.13
N ILE A 7 13.99 39.13 13.80
CA ILE A 7 13.27 39.61 12.62
C ILE A 7 12.34 40.71 13.13
N TYR A 8 12.57 41.95 12.69
CA TYR A 8 11.62 43.05 12.91
C TYR A 8 10.49 42.90 11.90
N CYS A 9 9.29 42.56 12.39
CA CYS A 9 8.07 42.67 11.60
C CYS A 9 7.24 43.81 12.19
N GLY A 10 6.97 44.85 11.38
CA GLY A 10 5.88 45.78 11.63
C GLY A 10 4.52 45.07 11.56
N ASN A 11 3.42 45.82 11.55
CA ASN A 11 2.06 45.26 11.48
C ASN A 11 1.92 44.25 10.33
N ILE A 12 1.92 42.95 10.66
CA ILE A 12 1.69 41.86 9.72
C ILE A 12 0.17 41.79 9.52
N GLU A 13 -0.29 42.17 8.33
CA GLU A 13 -1.59 41.68 7.85
C GLU A 13 -1.41 40.18 7.54
N LEU A 14 -1.93 39.33 8.43
CA LEU A 14 -1.88 37.85 8.38
C LEU A 14 -2.72 37.21 7.24
N LYS A 15 -2.91 37.92 6.13
CA LYS A 15 -3.53 37.39 4.90
C LYS A 15 -2.38 36.96 3.98
N ASN A 16 -1.83 35.75 3.98
CA ASN A 16 -2.20 34.47 4.55
C ASN A 16 -0.86 33.71 4.75
N LEU A 17 -0.38 33.47 5.97
CA LEU A 17 0.97 32.92 6.23
C LEU A 17 1.22 31.59 5.48
N GLN A 18 0.17 30.78 5.35
CA GLN A 18 0.23 29.50 4.65
C GLN A 18 0.49 29.69 3.16
N GLU A 19 -0.23 30.59 2.48
CA GLU A 19 -0.01 30.91 1.06
C GLU A 19 1.43 31.36 0.83
N PHE A 20 1.96 32.25 1.68
CA PHE A 20 3.35 32.69 1.55
C PHE A 20 4.34 31.52 1.65
N LEU A 21 4.16 30.61 2.62
CA LEU A 21 5.02 29.44 2.79
C LEU A 21 4.91 28.48 1.60
N ILE A 22 3.71 28.27 1.09
CA ILE A 22 3.44 27.40 -0.06
C ILE A 22 4.06 27.97 -1.34
N GLU A 23 3.83 29.24 -1.64
CA GLU A 23 4.26 29.87 -2.90
C GLU A 23 5.76 30.18 -2.94
N HIS A 24 6.38 30.45 -1.79
CA HIS A 24 7.75 30.98 -1.75
C HIS A 24 8.73 30.14 -0.93
N GLN A 25 8.26 29.24 -0.07
CA GLN A 25 9.12 28.46 0.83
C GLN A 25 8.88 26.95 0.71
N ALA A 26 8.28 26.49 -0.40
CA ALA A 26 8.03 25.07 -0.64
C ALA A 26 9.27 24.21 -0.43
N GLU A 27 10.42 24.59 -0.99
CA GLU A 27 11.67 23.84 -0.84
C GLU A 27 12.12 23.70 0.62
N PHE A 28 11.94 24.76 1.42
CA PHE A 28 12.29 24.75 2.84
C PHE A 28 11.44 23.73 3.63
N LEU A 29 10.14 23.62 3.32
CA LEU A 29 9.23 22.69 4.00
C LEU A 29 9.68 21.22 3.86
N PHE A 30 10.36 20.87 2.77
CA PHE A 30 10.82 19.50 2.52
C PHE A 30 12.30 19.27 2.85
N GLN A 31 12.96 20.22 3.51
CA GLN A 31 14.26 19.95 4.16
C GLN A 31 14.10 19.09 5.41
N ASN A 32 12.95 19.17 6.08
CA ASN A 32 12.57 18.30 7.19
C ASN A 32 11.09 17.91 7.08
N PRO A 33 10.75 17.00 6.14
CA PRO A 33 9.36 16.68 5.83
C PRO A 33 8.64 16.04 7.01
N THR A 34 9.29 15.16 7.77
CA THR A 34 8.72 14.55 8.99
C THR A 34 8.32 15.63 10.00
N GLY A 35 9.24 16.53 10.36
CA GLY A 35 8.99 17.57 11.36
C GLY A 35 7.89 18.55 10.94
N ILE A 36 7.85 18.91 9.64
CA ILE A 36 6.80 19.78 9.09
C ILE A 36 5.45 19.08 9.13
N LEU A 37 5.33 17.85 8.61
CA LEU A 37 4.08 17.10 8.66
C LEU A 37 3.55 16.97 10.09
N GLU A 38 4.41 16.64 11.05
CA GLU A 38 4.01 16.53 12.45
C GLU A 38 3.52 17.85 13.06
N THR A 39 4.20 18.95 12.75
CA THR A 39 3.85 20.27 13.27
C THR A 39 2.52 20.73 12.70
N VAL A 40 2.36 20.60 11.39
CA VAL A 40 1.17 21.04 10.67
C VAL A 40 -0.04 20.18 11.06
N TYR A 41 0.14 18.87 11.19
CA TYR A 41 -0.92 17.95 11.62
C TYR A 41 -1.48 18.25 13.02
N GLN A 42 -0.65 18.76 13.94
CA GLN A 42 -1.08 19.10 15.31
C GLN A 42 -1.90 20.40 15.40
N HIS A 43 -2.01 21.16 14.31
CA HIS A 43 -2.53 22.52 14.33
C HIS A 43 -3.54 22.74 13.20
N GLU A 44 -4.83 22.69 13.54
CA GLU A 44 -5.96 22.89 12.60
C GLU A 44 -5.88 24.20 11.80
N ILE A 45 -5.20 25.22 12.34
CA ILE A 45 -4.98 26.50 11.67
C ILE A 45 -4.15 26.39 10.38
N PHE A 46 -3.40 25.30 10.19
CA PHE A 46 -2.51 25.10 9.04
C PHE A 46 -3.09 24.13 7.99
N THR A 47 -4.41 24.15 7.78
CA THR A 47 -5.10 23.23 6.86
C THR A 47 -4.62 23.33 5.40
N ASP A 48 -4.35 24.54 4.88
CA ASP A 48 -3.90 24.72 3.49
C ASP A 48 -2.48 24.16 3.32
N LEU A 49 -1.62 24.43 4.31
CA LEU A 49 -0.25 23.91 4.35
C LEU A 49 -0.23 22.39 4.52
N TRP A 50 -1.15 21.83 5.32
CA TRP A 50 -1.35 20.38 5.45
C TRP A 50 -1.67 19.74 4.11
N ASN A 51 -2.68 20.28 3.42
CA ASN A 51 -3.12 19.76 2.12
C ASN A 51 -1.99 19.84 1.09
N PHE A 52 -1.26 20.95 1.05
CA PHE A 52 -0.11 21.12 0.17
C PHE A 52 1.01 20.09 0.46
N CYS A 53 1.38 19.92 1.73
CA CYS A 53 2.40 18.95 2.13
C CYS A 53 1.97 17.53 1.77
N LEU A 54 0.71 17.17 2.05
CA LEU A 54 0.17 15.84 1.79
C LEU A 54 0.12 15.53 0.29
N GLU A 55 -0.38 16.47 -0.52
CA GLU A 55 -0.40 16.35 -1.99
C GLU A 55 1.00 16.10 -2.55
N LYS A 56 2.00 16.84 -2.05
CA LYS A 56 3.38 16.70 -2.50
C LYS A 56 4.00 15.36 -2.07
N VAL A 57 3.78 14.92 -0.83
CA VAL A 57 4.24 13.61 -0.36
C VAL A 57 3.60 12.48 -1.16
N CYS A 58 2.31 12.56 -1.46
CA CYS A 58 1.63 11.54 -2.25
C CYS A 58 2.14 11.46 -3.69
N LYS A 59 2.48 12.60 -4.31
CA LYS A 59 3.07 12.64 -5.66
C LYS A 59 4.54 12.22 -5.70
N GLU A 60 5.30 12.57 -4.67
CA GLU A 60 6.75 12.36 -4.58
C GLU A 60 7.14 11.70 -3.24
N PRO A 61 6.70 10.46 -2.96
CA PRO A 61 6.80 9.86 -1.62
C PRO A 61 8.23 9.68 -1.12
N ASN A 62 9.20 9.59 -2.03
CA ASN A 62 10.62 9.52 -1.69
C ASN A 62 11.13 10.71 -0.86
N ILE A 63 10.46 11.88 -0.92
CA ILE A 63 10.81 13.00 -0.02
C ILE A 63 10.67 12.62 1.45
N LEU A 64 9.71 11.74 1.77
CA LEU A 64 9.44 11.27 3.11
C LEU A 64 10.06 9.89 3.36
N PHE A 65 9.73 8.88 2.53
CA PHE A 65 10.10 7.48 2.75
C PHE A 65 11.61 7.22 2.64
N SER A 66 12.32 7.96 1.78
CA SER A 66 13.78 7.84 1.68
C SER A 66 14.52 8.66 2.75
N SER A 67 13.81 9.45 3.57
CA SER A 67 14.43 10.28 4.61
C SER A 67 14.94 9.43 5.78
N ASP A 68 16.08 9.83 6.34
CA ASP A 68 16.57 9.26 7.61
C ASP A 68 15.66 9.62 8.79
N GLU A 69 14.94 10.74 8.68
CA GLU A 69 13.97 11.21 9.67
C GLU A 69 12.61 10.50 9.56
N PHE A 70 12.41 9.62 8.59
CA PHE A 70 11.16 8.86 8.44
C PHE A 70 10.84 8.02 9.69
N ILE A 71 11.87 7.46 10.32
CA ILE A 71 11.73 6.65 11.55
C ILE A 71 11.16 7.46 12.72
N ASN A 72 11.20 8.79 12.65
CA ASN A 72 10.67 9.66 13.69
C ASN A 72 9.19 10.00 13.50
N LEU A 73 8.58 9.61 12.37
CA LEU A 73 7.17 9.90 12.07
C LEU A 73 6.26 9.18 13.07
N LYS A 74 5.37 9.93 13.71
CA LYS A 74 4.37 9.34 14.63
C LYS A 74 3.42 8.36 13.93
N SER A 75 3.15 7.25 14.60
CA SER A 75 2.26 6.17 14.15
C SER A 75 0.91 6.64 13.54
N PRO A 76 0.15 7.59 14.13
CA PRO A 76 -1.11 8.05 13.53
C PRO A 76 -0.96 8.72 12.16
N LEU A 77 0.17 9.40 11.93
CA LEU A 77 0.46 10.04 10.65
C LEU A 77 0.89 9.03 9.60
N LEU A 78 1.70 8.05 9.99
CA LEU A 78 2.05 6.94 9.12
C LEU A 78 0.79 6.18 8.68
N GLU A 79 -0.11 5.88 9.64
CA GLU A 79 -1.38 5.21 9.34
C GLU A 79 -2.26 6.02 8.38
N LEU A 80 -2.31 7.35 8.56
CA LEU A 80 -3.05 8.25 7.67
C LEU A 80 -2.49 8.21 6.24
N LEU A 81 -1.18 8.22 6.09
CA LEU A 81 -0.51 8.19 4.78
C LEU A 81 -0.75 6.85 4.06
N LEU A 82 -0.63 5.73 4.77
CA LEU A 82 -0.82 4.40 4.18
C LEU A 82 -2.28 4.12 3.78
N LYS A 83 -3.25 4.89 4.30
CA LYS A 83 -4.66 4.81 3.91
C LYS A 83 -5.00 5.58 2.61
N ARG A 84 -4.03 6.20 1.96
CA ARG A 84 -4.27 7.05 0.80
C ARG A 84 -4.08 6.29 -0.50
N ASP A 85 -5.16 6.18 -1.26
CA ASP A 85 -5.17 5.59 -2.61
C ASP A 85 -4.33 6.38 -3.64
N ASP A 86 -3.96 7.64 -3.34
CA ASP A 86 -3.15 8.50 -4.21
C ASP A 86 -1.67 8.56 -3.83
N LEU A 87 -1.22 7.73 -2.89
CA LEU A 87 0.20 7.59 -2.54
C LEU A 87 0.94 6.83 -3.65
N ASN A 88 1.70 7.54 -4.47
CA ASN A 88 2.36 7.00 -5.66
C ASN A 88 3.70 6.34 -5.35
N ILE A 89 3.67 5.21 -4.63
CA ILE A 89 4.84 4.40 -4.26
C ILE A 89 4.51 2.91 -4.45
N ASP A 90 5.52 2.09 -4.76
CA ASP A 90 5.32 0.64 -4.84
C ASP A 90 5.06 0.04 -3.44
N GLU A 91 4.15 -0.92 -3.34
CA GLU A 91 3.78 -1.58 -2.07
C GLU A 91 4.98 -2.24 -1.37
N ILE A 92 5.96 -2.70 -2.14
CA ILE A 92 7.20 -3.24 -1.57
C ILE A 92 8.02 -2.16 -0.84
N GLU A 93 8.06 -0.93 -1.35
CA GLU A 93 8.77 0.17 -0.70
C GLU A 93 8.03 0.62 0.57
N ILE A 94 6.68 0.57 0.57
CA ILE A 94 5.87 0.76 1.79
C ILE A 94 6.26 -0.26 2.85
N TRP A 95 6.29 -1.53 2.49
CA TRP A 95 6.64 -2.62 3.40
C TRP A 95 8.04 -2.46 3.99
N GLU A 96 9.05 -2.20 3.15
CA GLU A 96 10.43 -1.99 3.60
C GLU A 96 10.56 -0.75 4.51
N GLY A 97 9.86 0.34 4.16
CA GLY A 97 9.77 1.54 4.99
C GLY A 97 9.15 1.25 6.36
N LEU A 98 8.03 0.55 6.39
CA LEU A 98 7.33 0.19 7.62
C LEU A 98 8.20 -0.70 8.53
N LEU A 99 8.95 -1.65 7.97
CA LEU A 99 9.90 -2.45 8.72
C LEU A 99 11.03 -1.59 9.30
N LYS A 100 11.62 -0.69 8.51
CA LYS A 100 12.65 0.27 8.98
C LYS A 100 12.11 1.10 10.15
N TRP A 101 10.89 1.62 10.03
CA TRP A 101 10.22 2.39 11.07
C TRP A 101 9.98 1.55 12.34
N CYS A 102 9.41 0.36 12.19
CA CYS A 102 9.08 -0.54 13.30
C CYS A 102 10.32 -0.94 14.10
N PHE A 103 11.40 -1.35 13.43
CA PHE A 103 12.63 -1.76 14.11
C PHE A 103 13.32 -0.60 14.81
N ALA A 104 13.21 0.62 14.29
CA ALA A 104 13.66 1.81 15.00
C ALA A 104 12.83 2.06 16.28
N GLN A 105 11.50 1.90 16.24
CA GLN A 105 10.64 2.05 17.42
C GLN A 105 10.96 1.01 18.51
N GLN A 106 11.20 -0.24 18.10
CA GLN A 106 11.47 -1.33 19.04
C GLN A 106 12.96 -1.42 19.44
N ASN A 107 13.84 -0.59 18.85
CA ASN A 107 15.29 -0.66 19.01
C ASN A 107 15.85 -2.08 18.73
N MET A 108 15.40 -2.65 17.60
CA MET A 108 15.70 -4.02 17.19
C MET A 108 16.56 -4.08 15.94
N SER A 109 17.34 -5.15 15.78
CA SER A 109 18.05 -5.42 14.54
C SER A 109 17.13 -6.04 13.50
N ASN A 110 17.29 -5.62 12.25
CA ASN A 110 16.64 -6.24 11.11
C ASN A 110 17.32 -7.57 10.73
N ASP A 111 17.05 -8.62 11.51
CA ASP A 111 17.52 -9.99 11.25
C ASP A 111 16.53 -10.99 11.88
N PRO A 112 15.51 -11.43 11.12
CA PRO A 112 14.48 -12.35 11.61
C PRO A 112 15.02 -13.65 12.19
N THR A 113 16.19 -14.11 11.73
CA THR A 113 16.80 -15.37 12.17
C THR A 113 17.31 -15.32 13.62
N LYS A 114 17.44 -14.12 14.19
CA LYS A 114 17.93 -13.89 15.55
C LYS A 114 16.84 -13.56 16.55
N TRP A 115 15.59 -13.39 16.12
CA TRP A 115 14.49 -12.97 16.99
C TRP A 115 14.06 -14.08 17.94
N SER A 116 13.87 -13.72 19.20
CA SER A 116 13.19 -14.56 20.18
C SER A 116 11.66 -14.53 19.97
N LYS A 117 10.93 -15.39 20.70
CA LYS A 117 9.46 -15.31 20.70
C LYS A 117 8.93 -13.98 21.22
N GLU A 118 9.62 -13.37 22.19
CA GLU A 118 9.22 -12.08 22.75
C GLU A 118 9.44 -10.95 21.73
N ASP A 119 10.52 -11.03 20.95
CA ASP A 119 10.83 -10.12 19.86
C ASP A 119 9.76 -10.17 18.76
N ILE A 120 9.37 -11.38 18.35
CA ILE A 120 8.27 -11.61 17.39
C ILE A 120 6.99 -10.94 17.89
N THR A 121 6.57 -11.21 19.14
CA THR A 121 5.34 -10.62 19.71
C THR A 121 5.36 -9.09 19.77
N LYS A 122 6.52 -8.47 20.02
CA LYS A 122 6.66 -7.00 20.01
C LYS A 122 6.45 -6.44 18.60
N ILE A 123 7.09 -7.04 17.61
CA ILE A 123 6.99 -6.61 16.21
C ILE A 123 5.56 -6.83 15.69
N GLU A 124 4.97 -8.00 15.91
CA GLU A 124 3.59 -8.31 15.54
C GLU A 124 2.63 -7.24 16.08
N LYS A 125 2.76 -6.90 17.37
CA LYS A 125 1.90 -5.89 18.01
C LYS A 125 2.07 -4.51 17.39
N GLU A 126 3.30 -4.13 17.04
CA GLU A 126 3.59 -2.83 16.45
C GLU A 126 3.04 -2.72 15.01
N LEU A 127 3.18 -3.80 14.22
CA LEU A 127 2.76 -3.86 12.83
C LEU A 127 1.27 -4.19 12.63
N TYR A 128 0.60 -4.76 13.63
CA TYR A 128 -0.76 -5.29 13.52
C TYR A 128 -1.75 -4.34 12.84
N ARG A 129 -1.70 -3.04 13.16
CA ARG A 129 -2.62 -2.04 12.59
C ARG A 129 -2.29 -1.63 11.16
N PHE A 130 -1.06 -1.88 10.71
CA PHE A 130 -0.53 -1.45 9.42
C PHE A 130 -0.56 -2.57 8.39
N ILE A 131 -0.42 -3.84 8.80
CA ILE A 131 -0.48 -5.00 7.89
C ILE A 131 -1.72 -4.96 6.99
N PRO A 132 -2.95 -4.67 7.48
CA PRO A 132 -4.14 -4.59 6.62
C PRO A 132 -4.16 -3.39 5.65
N LEU A 133 -3.22 -2.44 5.77
CA LEU A 133 -3.11 -1.27 4.90
C LEU A 133 -2.13 -1.48 3.75
N ILE A 134 -1.42 -2.61 3.73
CA ILE A 134 -0.47 -2.95 2.68
C ILE A 134 -1.16 -3.90 1.71
N GLN A 135 -1.11 -3.57 0.43
CA GLN A 135 -1.65 -4.44 -0.62
C GLN A 135 -0.60 -5.48 -0.98
N PHE A 136 -0.43 -6.49 -0.12
CA PHE A 136 0.58 -7.55 -0.33
C PHE A 136 0.38 -8.34 -1.63
N TYR A 137 -0.84 -8.36 -2.17
CA TYR A 137 -1.16 -8.99 -3.45
C TYR A 137 -0.54 -8.27 -4.64
N ASP A 138 -0.22 -6.99 -4.49
CA ASP A 138 0.39 -6.13 -5.50
C ASP A 138 1.93 -6.19 -5.43
N ILE A 139 2.49 -6.92 -4.45
CA ILE A 139 3.92 -7.15 -4.34
C ILE A 139 4.32 -8.27 -5.30
N LYS A 140 5.28 -7.97 -6.18
CA LYS A 140 5.85 -8.93 -7.12
C LYS A 140 6.27 -10.23 -6.44
N PRO A 141 6.07 -11.40 -7.07
CA PRO A 141 6.44 -12.69 -6.49
C PRO A 141 7.92 -12.77 -6.08
N ALA A 142 8.82 -12.20 -6.89
CA ALA A 142 10.24 -12.14 -6.56
C ALA A 142 10.50 -11.34 -5.27
N ASP A 143 9.92 -10.13 -5.16
CA ASP A 143 10.04 -9.31 -3.96
C ASP A 143 9.36 -9.98 -2.75
N PHE A 144 8.21 -10.64 -2.94
CA PHE A 144 7.59 -11.43 -1.88
C PHE A 144 8.56 -12.46 -1.29
N PHE A 145 9.18 -13.30 -2.12
CA PHE A 145 10.08 -14.34 -1.62
C PHE A 145 11.33 -13.80 -0.92
N TYR A 146 11.91 -12.70 -1.44
CA TYR A 146 13.17 -12.18 -0.92
C TYR A 146 13.01 -11.16 0.22
N LYS A 147 11.91 -10.41 0.24
CA LYS A 147 11.72 -9.24 1.12
C LYS A 147 10.49 -9.32 2.03
N VAL A 148 9.51 -10.17 1.74
CA VAL A 148 8.31 -10.34 2.59
C VAL A 148 8.36 -11.66 3.36
N TYR A 149 8.56 -12.78 2.66
CA TYR A 149 8.46 -14.13 3.23
C TYR A 149 9.50 -14.42 4.32
N CYS A 150 10.64 -13.72 4.31
CA CYS A 150 11.62 -13.78 5.39
C CYS A 150 11.08 -13.30 6.75
N TYR A 151 9.96 -12.58 6.75
CA TYR A 151 9.23 -12.10 7.94
C TYR A 151 7.90 -12.85 8.16
N LYS A 152 7.69 -14.01 7.55
CA LYS A 152 6.43 -14.78 7.68
C LYS A 152 5.97 -15.05 9.12
N ASP A 153 6.90 -15.10 10.08
CA ASP A 153 6.61 -15.38 11.48
C ASP A 153 5.93 -14.21 12.22
N ILE A 154 5.93 -13.00 11.63
CA ILE A 154 5.24 -11.81 12.18
C ILE A 154 4.00 -11.43 11.34
N LEU A 155 3.69 -12.19 10.29
CA LEU A 155 2.57 -11.97 9.40
C LEU A 155 1.44 -12.97 9.68
N PRO A 156 0.17 -12.63 9.43
CA PRO A 156 -0.93 -13.58 9.53
C PRO A 156 -0.67 -14.82 8.67
N GLN A 157 -0.90 -16.02 9.23
CA GLN A 157 -0.59 -17.28 8.56
C GLN A 157 -1.47 -17.52 7.32
N ASP A 158 -2.73 -17.15 7.46
CA ASP A 158 -3.75 -17.03 6.43
C ASP A 158 -3.25 -16.17 5.27
N LEU A 159 -2.77 -14.94 5.53
CA LEU A 159 -2.19 -14.07 4.50
C LEU A 159 -1.03 -14.75 3.76
N ILE A 160 -0.09 -15.37 4.47
CA ILE A 160 1.06 -16.05 3.86
C ILE A 160 0.61 -17.25 3.01
N HIS A 161 -0.34 -18.04 3.50
CA HIS A 161 -0.88 -19.18 2.78
C HIS A 161 -1.55 -18.72 1.47
N ASP A 162 -2.32 -17.65 1.55
CA ASP A 162 -3.06 -17.10 0.43
C ASP A 162 -2.14 -16.58 -0.67
N LEU A 163 -1.14 -15.77 -0.30
CA LEU A 163 -0.11 -15.28 -1.21
C LEU A 163 0.65 -16.42 -1.88
N LEU A 164 1.04 -17.45 -1.13
CA LEU A 164 1.73 -18.63 -1.68
C LEU A 164 0.85 -19.40 -2.66
N ASN A 165 -0.44 -19.58 -2.35
CA ASN A 165 -1.38 -20.26 -3.24
C ASN A 165 -1.52 -19.52 -4.57
N ILE A 166 -1.63 -18.20 -4.52
CA ILE A 166 -1.74 -17.34 -5.69
C ILE A 166 -0.48 -17.48 -6.56
N ILE A 167 0.70 -17.30 -5.97
CA ILE A 167 1.98 -17.36 -6.68
C ILE A 167 2.21 -18.76 -7.29
N LEU A 168 1.86 -19.84 -6.58
CA LEU A 168 2.10 -21.20 -7.07
C LEU A 168 1.13 -21.64 -8.17
N ASN A 169 -0.11 -21.16 -8.13
CA ASN A 169 -1.19 -21.66 -9.00
C ASN A 169 -1.56 -20.71 -10.14
N CYS A 170 -1.19 -19.43 -10.08
CA CYS A 170 -1.59 -18.43 -11.08
C CYS A 170 -0.40 -17.95 -11.94
N ASP A 171 0.75 -17.70 -11.32
CA ASP A 171 1.88 -17.09 -12.02
C ASP A 171 2.47 -18.02 -13.08
N ASN A 172 2.54 -17.49 -14.32
CA ASN A 172 3.08 -18.21 -15.49
C ASN A 172 2.41 -19.58 -15.74
N LYS A 173 1.14 -19.74 -15.36
CA LYS A 173 0.39 -21.00 -15.57
C LYS A 173 -0.49 -20.99 -16.82
N GLY A 174 -0.56 -19.87 -17.52
CA GLY A 174 -1.46 -19.68 -18.65
C GLY A 174 -2.87 -19.39 -18.17
N ALA A 175 -3.86 -19.98 -18.84
CA ALA A 175 -5.26 -19.71 -18.54
C ALA A 175 -5.61 -20.03 -17.08
N THR A 176 -6.31 -19.12 -16.42
CA THR A 176 -6.64 -19.17 -15.00
C THR A 176 -8.14 -19.02 -14.80
N ILE A 177 -8.73 -19.83 -13.92
CA ILE A 177 -10.05 -19.58 -13.34
C ILE A 177 -9.87 -19.30 -11.87
N TRP A 178 -10.33 -18.15 -11.38
CA TRP A 178 -10.40 -17.88 -9.96
C TRP A 178 -11.85 -17.80 -9.50
N VAL A 179 -12.11 -18.32 -8.31
CA VAL A 179 -13.43 -18.38 -7.69
C VAL A 179 -13.26 -17.96 -6.23
N ALA A 180 -14.07 -17.03 -5.76
CA ALA A 180 -14.07 -16.55 -4.38
C ALA A 180 -15.48 -16.58 -3.79
N LYS A 181 -15.60 -17.03 -2.55
CA LYS A 181 -16.82 -17.03 -1.77
C LYS A 181 -16.88 -15.80 -0.88
N ILE A 182 -17.94 -15.02 -1.04
CA ILE A 182 -18.17 -13.86 -0.18
C ILE A 182 -18.52 -14.33 1.23
N LYS A 183 -17.83 -13.74 2.21
CA LYS A 183 -18.02 -14.06 3.62
C LYS A 183 -19.46 -13.84 4.05
N ASP A 184 -19.97 -14.73 4.89
CA ASP A 184 -21.35 -14.71 5.41
C ASP A 184 -22.43 -14.78 4.30
N SER A 185 -22.09 -15.35 3.14
CA SER A 185 -22.96 -15.46 1.96
C SER A 185 -22.81 -16.80 1.25
N THR A 186 -23.83 -17.18 0.45
CA THR A 186 -23.74 -18.27 -0.54
C THR A 186 -23.19 -17.79 -1.88
N GLN A 187 -22.89 -16.49 -1.99
CA GLN A 187 -22.46 -15.87 -3.22
C GLN A 187 -21.03 -16.27 -3.58
N LEU A 188 -20.84 -16.71 -4.82
CA LEU A 188 -19.54 -16.90 -5.45
C LEU A 188 -19.33 -15.83 -6.51
N ILE A 189 -18.13 -15.25 -6.53
CA ILE A 189 -17.66 -14.38 -7.60
C ILE A 189 -16.41 -14.99 -8.21
N GLY A 190 -16.09 -14.62 -9.44
CA GLY A 190 -14.91 -15.15 -10.07
C GLY A 190 -14.73 -14.68 -11.49
N GLY A 191 -13.77 -15.28 -12.16
CA GLY A 191 -13.51 -15.00 -13.56
C GLY A 191 -12.62 -16.03 -14.21
N TYR A 192 -12.63 -15.99 -15.54
CA TYR A 192 -11.70 -16.73 -16.37
C TYR A 192 -10.86 -15.74 -17.17
N ASN A 193 -9.56 -16.01 -17.22
CA ASN A 193 -8.60 -15.31 -18.07
C ASN A 193 -7.85 -16.35 -18.91
N PRO A 194 -7.81 -16.27 -20.25
CA PRO A 194 -7.11 -17.24 -21.09
C PRO A 194 -5.58 -17.08 -21.09
N PHE A 195 -5.07 -15.99 -20.52
CA PHE A 195 -3.65 -15.68 -20.51
C PHE A 195 -3.03 -15.94 -19.14
N ASP A 196 -1.72 -16.20 -19.16
CA ASP A 196 -0.85 -15.88 -18.05
C ASP A 196 -0.86 -14.38 -17.76
N TRP A 197 -0.43 -14.00 -16.56
CA TRP A 197 -0.41 -12.61 -16.11
C TRP A 197 0.92 -11.90 -16.44
N ASP A 198 1.68 -12.40 -17.43
CA ASP A 198 3.00 -11.87 -17.79
C ASP A 198 2.97 -10.69 -18.80
N GLY A 199 4.05 -9.91 -18.81
CA GLY A 199 4.31 -8.83 -19.76
C GLY A 199 3.76 -7.47 -19.34
N ASP A 200 4.20 -6.41 -20.03
CA ASP A 200 3.70 -5.03 -19.88
C ASP A 200 2.95 -4.57 -21.13
N ALA A 201 1.74 -5.10 -21.29
CA ALA A 201 0.89 -4.80 -22.45
C ALA A 201 -0.59 -5.16 -22.21
N TRP A 202 -1.45 -4.50 -23.00
CA TRP A 202 -2.82 -4.97 -23.20
C TRP A 202 -2.82 -6.27 -24.02
N LYS A 203 -3.46 -7.31 -23.48
CA LYS A 203 -3.71 -8.57 -24.18
C LYS A 203 -5.10 -8.56 -24.82
N ILE A 204 -5.16 -8.94 -26.09
CA ILE A 204 -6.39 -8.93 -26.89
C ILE A 204 -7.13 -10.25 -26.71
N THR A 205 -8.35 -10.20 -26.17
CA THR A 205 -9.18 -11.41 -26.02
C THR A 205 -10.67 -11.12 -26.03
N THR A 206 -11.44 -12.12 -26.46
CA THR A 206 -12.89 -12.22 -26.32
C THR A 206 -13.31 -13.25 -25.27
N GLU A 207 -12.37 -14.06 -24.80
CA GLU A 207 -12.64 -15.25 -24.00
C GLU A 207 -12.69 -14.97 -22.50
N SER A 208 -12.13 -13.84 -22.04
CA SER A 208 -12.20 -13.48 -20.63
C SER A 208 -13.63 -13.20 -20.21
N LEU A 209 -13.99 -13.65 -19.00
CA LEU A 209 -15.28 -13.38 -18.40
C LEU A 209 -15.15 -13.18 -16.90
N LEU A 210 -16.10 -12.45 -16.34
CA LEU A 210 -16.39 -12.41 -14.92
C LEU A 210 -17.71 -13.11 -14.67
N PHE A 211 -17.86 -13.75 -13.51
CA PHE A 211 -19.13 -14.32 -13.10
C PHE A 211 -19.48 -13.94 -11.66
N ASN A 212 -20.78 -13.89 -11.40
CA ASN A 212 -21.36 -13.75 -10.08
C ASN A 212 -22.53 -14.73 -9.95
N ILE A 213 -22.45 -15.60 -8.95
CA ILE A 213 -23.42 -16.66 -8.66
C ILE A 213 -23.96 -16.38 -7.27
N THR A 214 -25.26 -16.11 -7.13
CA THR A 214 -25.85 -15.74 -5.84
C THR A 214 -26.38 -16.94 -5.06
N ASP A 215 -26.97 -17.90 -5.75
CA ASP A 215 -27.59 -19.09 -5.13
C ASP A 215 -27.68 -20.24 -6.16
N GLY A 216 -26.54 -20.90 -6.40
CA GLY A 216 -26.42 -21.99 -7.38
C GLY A 216 -26.20 -21.53 -8.83
N VAL A 217 -25.62 -22.41 -9.65
CA VAL A 217 -25.09 -22.09 -10.99
C VAL A 217 -26.15 -21.50 -11.93
N ASP A 218 -27.42 -21.87 -11.79
CA ASP A 218 -28.52 -21.34 -12.61
C ASP A 218 -28.77 -19.84 -12.37
N THR A 219 -28.24 -19.27 -11.29
CA THR A 219 -28.31 -17.82 -10.98
C THR A 219 -27.12 -17.04 -11.52
N ALA A 220 -26.18 -17.70 -12.21
CA ALA A 220 -24.96 -17.07 -12.71
C ALA A 220 -25.26 -15.88 -13.63
N LYS A 221 -24.69 -14.74 -13.27
CA LYS A 221 -24.59 -13.56 -14.14
C LYS A 221 -23.17 -13.51 -14.68
N LEU A 222 -23.06 -13.46 -16.01
CA LEU A 222 -21.79 -13.42 -16.72
C LEU A 222 -21.54 -12.01 -17.28
N GLY A 223 -20.35 -11.48 -17.03
CA GLY A 223 -19.81 -10.29 -17.66
C GLY A 223 -18.77 -10.69 -18.69
N TYR A 224 -18.92 -10.20 -19.92
CA TYR A 224 -18.00 -10.49 -21.02
C TYR A 224 -17.23 -9.23 -21.42
N VAL A 225 -16.07 -9.42 -22.05
CA VAL A 225 -15.27 -8.33 -22.61
C VAL A 225 -16.09 -7.54 -23.62
N ASN A 226 -16.16 -6.22 -23.44
CA ASN A 226 -16.84 -5.30 -24.36
C ASN A 226 -15.86 -4.57 -25.31
N HIS A 227 -14.57 -4.54 -24.96
CA HIS A 227 -13.50 -3.91 -25.75
C HIS A 227 -12.30 -4.84 -25.88
N THR A 228 -12.26 -5.63 -26.95
CA THR A 228 -11.28 -6.72 -27.13
C THR A 228 -9.83 -6.25 -27.06
N ASN A 229 -9.52 -5.06 -27.58
CA ASN A 229 -8.15 -4.54 -27.65
C ASN A 229 -7.59 -4.06 -26.30
N PHE A 230 -8.46 -3.92 -25.30
CA PHE A 230 -8.13 -3.46 -23.95
C PHE A 230 -8.82 -4.37 -22.91
N ALA A 231 -8.81 -5.68 -23.19
CA ALA A 231 -9.56 -6.66 -22.44
C ALA A 231 -8.88 -7.02 -21.11
N VAL A 232 -7.57 -7.25 -21.18
CA VAL A 232 -6.72 -7.59 -20.03
C VAL A 232 -5.48 -6.72 -20.12
N TYR A 233 -5.17 -5.97 -19.07
CA TYR A 233 -3.89 -5.29 -18.95
C TYR A 233 -2.99 -6.16 -18.09
N CYS A 234 -1.86 -6.59 -18.65
CA CYS A 234 -0.80 -7.20 -17.87
C CYS A 234 0.29 -6.14 -17.71
N LYS A 235 0.85 -6.06 -16.51
CA LYS A 235 2.09 -5.34 -16.26
C LYS A 235 2.96 -6.24 -15.43
N ASP A 236 4.23 -6.38 -15.81
CA ASP A 236 5.23 -7.14 -15.04
C ASP A 236 5.36 -6.65 -13.57
N ASP A 237 4.78 -5.48 -13.28
CA ASP A 237 4.71 -4.84 -11.98
C ASP A 237 3.31 -4.83 -11.31
N TYR A 238 2.24 -5.36 -11.92
CA TYR A 238 0.88 -5.36 -11.34
C TYR A 238 0.14 -6.70 -11.49
N ASP A 239 -0.43 -7.11 -10.36
CA ASP A 239 -1.58 -7.97 -10.05
C ASP A 239 -1.94 -9.17 -10.94
N ILE A 240 -2.17 -10.29 -10.26
CA ILE A 240 -3.27 -11.21 -10.59
C ILE A 240 -4.52 -10.49 -10.08
N GLY A 241 -5.41 -10.02 -10.97
CA GLY A 241 -6.56 -9.16 -10.67
C GLY A 241 -7.64 -9.78 -9.75
N ILE A 242 -7.25 -10.22 -8.56
CA ILE A 242 -8.10 -10.69 -7.48
C ILE A 242 -8.61 -9.44 -6.76
N LEU A 243 -9.92 -9.39 -6.56
CA LEU A 243 -10.58 -8.20 -6.07
C LEU A 243 -10.17 -7.91 -4.62
N THR A 244 -9.43 -6.82 -4.41
CA THR A 244 -9.01 -6.32 -3.10
C THR A 244 -10.15 -5.70 -2.27
N ASN A 245 -11.34 -5.51 -2.87
CA ASN A 245 -12.49 -4.81 -2.28
C ASN A 245 -13.58 -5.73 -1.69
N PHE A 246 -13.38 -7.04 -1.60
CA PHE A 246 -14.36 -7.97 -1.03
C PHE A 246 -13.82 -8.71 0.19
N GLU A 247 -14.64 -8.82 1.24
CA GLU A 247 -14.40 -9.80 2.30
C GLU A 247 -14.76 -11.20 1.77
N VAL A 248 -13.72 -12.00 1.56
CA VAL A 248 -13.82 -13.38 1.05
C VAL A 248 -13.52 -14.34 2.20
N GLU A 249 -14.30 -15.42 2.32
CA GLU A 249 -14.07 -16.47 3.34
C GLU A 249 -13.37 -17.70 2.78
N ASP A 250 -13.41 -17.89 1.47
CA ASP A 250 -12.78 -19.02 0.77
C ASP A 250 -12.52 -18.63 -0.69
N TYR A 251 -11.43 -19.10 -1.29
CA TYR A 251 -11.20 -18.94 -2.72
C TYR A 251 -10.34 -20.06 -3.28
N GLU A 252 -10.57 -20.37 -4.54
CA GLU A 252 -9.83 -21.39 -5.29
C GLU A 252 -9.37 -20.80 -6.62
N VAL A 253 -8.18 -21.21 -7.05
CA VAL A 253 -7.64 -20.88 -8.36
C VAL A 253 -7.22 -22.15 -9.09
N PHE A 254 -7.65 -22.27 -10.34
CA PHE A 254 -7.48 -23.44 -11.22
C PHE A 254 -6.73 -23.08 -12.49
#